data_AF-A0A1M3CSN2-F1
#
_entry.id   AF-A0A1M3CSN2-F1
#
_cell.length_a   1.000
_cell.length_b   1.000
_cell.length_c   1.000
_cell.angle_alpha   90.00
_cell.angle_beta   90.00
_cell.angle_gamma   90.00
#
_symmetry.space_group_name_H-M   'P 1'
#
loop_
_entity.id
_entity.type
_entity.pdbx_description
1 polymer ?
#
loop_
_entity_poly.entity_id
_entity_poly.type
_entity_poly.pdbx_seq_one_letter_code
_entity_poly.pdbx_strand_id
1 'polypeptide(L)'
;MTSSEELNDPGDTNQDYAAKRWTRPQKAILKAAKNRFALEGLTGQKLWKKVAQEVKAVRPDVTPLTCRVKYKHILDKETKDDEAEAIQGLMQMMEPHLLATPPAAAQHAAQNFSEKTKDVNSIEKPSKRQKLSSTKWVWANQEPPEGKIWTKEETARLVELVKNIKNKKGMWKVVSSQMGNKTQQQCMSRWDYIKNNYMILQKKRSIGFFRI
;
A
#
# COMPACT_ATOMS: atom_id res chain seq x y z
N MET A 1 22.85 -44.75 19.23
CA MET A 1 22.85 -43.36 19.70
C MET A 1 22.20 -42.51 18.62
N THR A 2 20.88 -42.35 18.73
CA THR A 2 20.15 -41.07 18.83
C THR A 2 19.91 -40.41 17.47
N SER A 3 18.76 -40.73 16.84
CA SER A 3 17.52 -39.90 16.84
C SER A 3 17.73 -38.63 16.01
N SER A 4 17.30 -38.56 14.74
CA SER A 4 15.90 -38.36 14.31
C SER A 4 15.21 -37.22 15.07
N GLU A 5 15.21 -36.02 14.49
CA GLU A 5 14.11 -35.05 14.65
C GLU A 5 14.14 -34.05 13.50
N GLU A 6 13.49 -34.44 12.41
CA GLU A 6 12.93 -33.50 11.45
C GLU A 6 11.81 -32.72 12.14
N LEU A 7 12.03 -31.42 12.35
CA LEU A 7 10.99 -30.50 12.80
C LEU A 7 10.07 -30.18 11.62
N ASN A 8 9.05 -31.01 11.46
CA ASN A 8 7.82 -30.70 10.74
C ASN A 8 7.13 -29.50 11.42
N ASP A 9 6.96 -28.40 10.69
CA ASP A 9 6.03 -27.32 11.02
C ASP A 9 4.69 -27.58 10.29
N PRO A 10 3.62 -28.02 10.98
CA PRO A 10 2.33 -28.24 10.36
C PRO A 10 1.51 -26.95 10.49
N GLY A 11 1.69 -26.03 9.55
CA GLY A 11 1.20 -24.67 9.73
C GLY A 11 0.86 -23.85 8.49
N ASP A 12 0.40 -24.42 7.37
CA ASP A 12 -0.34 -23.61 6.37
C ASP A 12 -1.22 -24.44 5.42
N THR A 13 -2.30 -25.03 5.94
CA THR A 13 -3.43 -25.46 5.10
C THR A 13 -4.22 -24.23 4.65
N ASN A 14 -3.78 -23.57 3.59
CA ASN A 14 -4.63 -22.65 2.83
C ASN A 14 -4.28 -22.68 1.34
N GLN A 15 -4.58 -23.83 0.73
CA GLN A 15 -4.34 -24.17 -0.67
C GLN A 15 -5.07 -23.25 -1.69
N ASP A 16 -6.03 -22.41 -1.29
CA ASP A 16 -6.94 -21.73 -2.23
C ASP A 16 -6.75 -20.20 -2.40
N TYR A 17 -5.75 -19.60 -1.74
CA TYR A 17 -5.31 -18.21 -2.01
C TYR A 17 -3.91 -18.13 -2.66
N ALA A 18 -3.30 -19.28 -2.97
CA ALA A 18 -1.89 -19.46 -3.33
C ALA A 18 -1.46 -18.86 -4.68
N ALA A 19 -2.37 -18.68 -5.64
CA ALA A 19 -1.99 -18.24 -7.00
C ALA A 19 -1.53 -16.77 -7.08
N LYS A 20 -1.91 -15.88 -6.14
CA LYS A 20 -1.60 -14.45 -6.23
C LYS A 20 -0.37 -14.02 -5.44
N ARG A 21 -0.11 -14.62 -4.28
CA ARG A 21 0.96 -14.18 -3.38
C ARG A 21 2.23 -14.99 -3.63
N TRP A 22 3.35 -14.31 -3.85
CA TRP A 22 4.65 -14.98 -3.96
C TRP A 22 5.08 -15.49 -2.58
N THR A 23 5.41 -16.77 -2.49
CA THR A 23 5.91 -17.40 -1.26
C THR A 23 7.34 -16.93 -0.96
N ARG A 24 7.79 -17.10 0.28
CA ARG A 24 9.19 -16.81 0.67
C ARG A 24 10.22 -17.56 -0.21
N PRO A 25 10.10 -18.89 -0.44
CA PRO A 25 11.03 -19.60 -1.31
C PRO A 25 11.00 -19.10 -2.77
N GLN A 26 9.82 -18.80 -3.33
CA GLN A 26 9.72 -18.23 -4.69
C GLN A 26 10.46 -16.89 -4.82
N LYS A 27 10.39 -16.02 -3.80
CA LYS A 27 11.10 -14.74 -3.79
C LYS A 27 12.62 -14.93 -3.67
N ALA A 28 13.06 -15.88 -2.84
CA ALA A 28 14.47 -16.19 -2.67
C ALA A 28 15.09 -16.68 -3.99
N ILE A 29 14.41 -17.60 -4.68
CA ILE A 29 14.83 -18.12 -5.98
C ILE A 29 14.87 -17.01 -7.04
N LEU A 30 13.87 -16.13 -7.07
CA LEU A 30 13.89 -14.95 -7.95
C LEU A 30 15.11 -14.05 -7.71
N LYS A 31 15.45 -13.78 -6.44
CA LYS A 31 16.60 -12.94 -6.07
C LYS A 31 17.93 -13.62 -6.45
N ALA A 32 18.05 -14.92 -6.15
CA ALA A 32 19.23 -15.72 -6.48
C ALA A 32 19.44 -15.82 -8.00
N ALA A 33 18.41 -16.16 -8.77
CA ALA A 33 18.45 -16.25 -10.23
C ALA A 33 18.85 -14.92 -10.86
N LYS A 34 18.27 -13.80 -10.41
CA LYS A 34 18.66 -12.46 -10.89
C LYS A 34 20.14 -12.20 -10.64
N ASN A 35 20.64 -12.48 -9.43
CA ASN A 35 22.03 -12.21 -9.08
C ASN A 35 23.00 -13.09 -9.88
N ARG A 36 22.69 -14.38 -10.06
CA ARG A 36 23.48 -15.30 -10.89
C ARG A 36 23.57 -14.81 -12.33
N PHE A 37 22.44 -14.55 -12.98
CA PHE A 37 22.45 -14.13 -14.38
C PHE A 37 22.99 -12.71 -14.59
N ALA A 38 22.95 -11.86 -13.56
CA ALA A 38 23.64 -10.56 -13.60
C ALA A 38 25.17 -10.73 -13.60
N LEU A 39 25.71 -11.72 -12.88
CA LEU A 39 27.15 -12.07 -12.91
C LEU A 39 27.57 -12.67 -14.25
N GLU A 40 26.68 -13.41 -14.93
CA GLU A 40 26.89 -13.86 -16.32
C GLU A 40 26.93 -12.73 -17.36
N GLY A 41 26.75 -11.46 -16.95
CA GLY A 41 26.75 -10.30 -17.84
C GLY A 41 25.46 -10.13 -18.64
N LEU A 42 24.39 -10.87 -18.32
CA LEU A 42 23.10 -10.69 -18.98
C LEU A 42 22.41 -9.42 -18.48
N THR A 43 21.94 -8.61 -19.43
CA THR A 43 21.23 -7.37 -19.15
C THR A 43 19.88 -7.31 -19.87
N GLY A 44 19.03 -6.39 -19.42
CA GLY A 44 17.77 -6.07 -20.09
C GLY A 44 16.80 -7.24 -20.21
N GLN A 45 16.17 -7.40 -21.39
CA GLN A 45 15.13 -8.41 -21.60
C GLN A 45 15.67 -9.86 -21.57
N LYS A 46 16.91 -10.07 -22.03
CA LYS A 46 17.54 -11.40 -22.09
C LYS A 46 17.70 -11.99 -20.68
N LEU A 47 18.11 -11.15 -19.72
CA LEU A 47 18.19 -11.49 -18.30
C LEU A 47 16.84 -12.01 -17.77
N TRP A 48 15.78 -11.22 -17.93
CA TRP A 48 14.47 -11.57 -17.38
C TRP A 48 13.81 -12.77 -18.06
N LYS A 49 14.17 -13.07 -19.31
CA LYS A 49 13.76 -14.32 -19.97
C LYS A 49 14.39 -15.54 -19.28
N LYS A 50 15.70 -15.54 -19.03
CA LYS A 50 16.38 -16.62 -18.30
C LYS A 50 15.88 -16.75 -16.85
N VAL A 51 15.75 -15.63 -16.15
CA VAL A 51 15.20 -15.60 -14.78
C VAL A 51 13.78 -16.19 -14.75
N ALA A 52 12.93 -15.85 -15.72
CA ALA A 52 11.58 -16.43 -15.78
C ALA A 52 11.59 -17.93 -16.07
N GLN A 53 12.51 -18.43 -16.90
CA GLN A 53 12.67 -19.86 -17.14
C GLN A 53 13.00 -20.61 -15.86
N GLU A 54 13.92 -20.10 -15.04
CA GLU A 54 14.29 -20.73 -13.76
C GLU A 54 13.14 -20.67 -12.74
N VAL A 55 12.46 -19.53 -12.63
CA VAL A 55 11.32 -19.37 -11.70
C VAL A 55 10.11 -20.20 -12.14
N LYS A 56 9.99 -20.53 -13.44
CA LYS A 56 8.89 -21.35 -13.97
C LYS A 56 8.81 -22.75 -13.34
N ALA A 57 9.94 -23.28 -12.87
CA ALA A 57 9.99 -24.56 -12.14
C ALA A 57 9.20 -24.53 -10.82
N VAL A 58 9.11 -23.37 -10.16
CA VAL A 58 8.41 -23.21 -8.87
C VAL A 58 7.08 -22.49 -9.02
N ARG A 59 6.88 -21.78 -10.13
CA ARG A 59 5.63 -21.10 -10.44
C ARG A 59 5.37 -21.07 -11.96
N PRO A 60 4.48 -21.94 -12.47
CA PRO A 60 4.29 -22.11 -13.93
C PRO A 60 3.72 -20.87 -14.63
N ASP A 61 2.94 -20.03 -13.91
CA ASP A 61 2.25 -18.85 -14.46
C ASP A 61 3.14 -17.60 -14.61
N VAL A 62 4.46 -17.76 -14.47
CA VAL A 62 5.39 -16.63 -14.43
C VAL A 62 5.77 -16.18 -15.83
N THR A 63 5.67 -14.86 -16.04
CA THR A 63 6.22 -14.18 -17.21
C THR A 63 7.47 -13.37 -16.82
N PRO A 64 8.37 -13.04 -17.78
CA PRO A 64 9.52 -12.17 -17.54
C PRO A 64 9.15 -10.82 -16.92
N LEU A 65 8.01 -10.26 -17.34
CA LEU A 65 7.50 -9.01 -16.79
C LEU A 65 7.08 -9.17 -15.32
N THR A 66 6.38 -10.26 -15.00
CA THR A 66 5.97 -10.58 -13.62
C THR A 66 7.18 -10.70 -12.70
N CYS A 67 8.25 -11.39 -13.13
CA CYS A 67 9.52 -11.47 -12.38
C CYS A 67 10.14 -10.09 -12.13
N ARG A 68 10.25 -9.27 -13.18
CA ARG A 68 10.86 -7.94 -13.08
C ARG A 68 10.11 -7.01 -12.13
N VAL A 69 8.79 -6.93 -12.29
CA VAL A 69 7.92 -6.11 -11.43
C VAL A 69 8.01 -6.61 -9.99
N LYS A 70 8.00 -7.93 -9.79
CA LYS A 70 8.08 -8.48 -8.45
C LYS A 70 9.41 -8.20 -7.77
N TYR A 71 10.51 -8.37 -8.50
CA TYR A 71 11.86 -8.09 -8.00
C TYR A 71 12.00 -6.62 -7.57
N LYS A 72 11.47 -5.68 -8.36
CA LYS A 72 11.43 -4.26 -7.99
C LYS A 72 10.71 -4.05 -6.65
N HIS A 73 9.53 -4.63 -6.48
CA HIS A 73 8.79 -4.50 -5.22
C HIS A 73 9.47 -5.15 -4.02
N ILE A 74 10.28 -6.18 -4.24
CA ILE A 74 11.09 -6.78 -3.16
C ILE A 74 12.15 -5.78 -2.71
N LEU A 75 12.88 -5.17 -3.65
CA LEU A 75 13.87 -4.13 -3.33
C LEU A 75 13.23 -2.92 -2.63
N ASP A 76 12.12 -2.39 -3.17
CA ASP A 76 11.40 -1.25 -2.58
C ASP A 76 10.85 -1.56 -1.18
N LYS A 77 10.70 -2.84 -0.82
CA LYS A 77 10.29 -3.27 0.52
C LYS A 77 11.50 -3.38 1.45
N GLU A 78 12.59 -3.98 1.00
CA GLU A 78 13.85 -4.08 1.76
C GLU A 78 14.33 -2.68 2.18
N THR A 79 14.31 -1.69 1.27
CA THR A 79 14.71 -0.31 1.62
C THR A 79 13.86 0.32 2.73
N LYS A 80 12.59 -0.08 2.86
CA LYS A 80 11.69 0.44 3.90
C LYS A 80 11.87 -0.28 5.22
N ASP A 81 12.16 -1.58 5.16
CA ASP A 81 12.51 -2.38 6.32
C ASP A 81 13.85 -1.83 6.89
N ASP A 82 14.85 -1.55 6.05
CA ASP A 82 16.14 -0.92 6.43
C ASP A 82 15.95 0.49 7.03
N GLU A 83 15.07 1.30 6.44
CA GLU A 83 14.72 2.63 6.96
C GLU A 83 14.04 2.54 8.33
N ALA A 84 13.14 1.56 8.52
CA ALA A 84 12.51 1.31 9.81
C ALA A 84 13.51 0.84 10.87
N GLU A 85 14.46 -0.03 10.50
CA GLU A 85 15.54 -0.47 11.39
C GLU A 85 16.48 0.68 11.76
N ALA A 86 16.81 1.57 10.82
CA ALA A 86 17.61 2.76 11.09
C ALA A 86 16.88 3.74 12.03
N ILE A 87 15.57 3.95 11.84
CA ILE A 87 14.72 4.76 12.73
C ILE A 87 14.65 4.11 14.12
N GLN A 88 14.50 2.79 14.19
CA GLN A 88 14.45 2.06 15.46
C GLN A 88 15.80 2.13 16.18
N GLY A 89 16.93 2.00 15.47
CA GLY A 89 18.27 2.19 16.05
C GLY A 89 18.47 3.60 16.59
N LEU A 90 18.00 4.62 15.87
CA LEU A 90 18.02 6.01 16.33
C LEU A 90 17.14 6.20 17.59
N MET A 91 15.96 5.59 17.62
CA MET A 91 15.04 5.61 18.76
C MET A 91 15.62 4.87 19.97
N GLN A 92 16.34 3.76 19.75
CA GLN A 92 16.99 3.00 20.82
C GLN A 92 18.22 3.70 21.40
N MET A 93 18.86 4.59 20.64
CA MET A 93 19.84 5.54 21.16
C MET A 93 19.20 6.70 21.93
N MET A 94 17.89 6.90 21.79
CA MET A 94 17.12 8.00 22.37
C MET A 94 16.12 7.50 23.42
N GLU A 95 16.54 6.68 24.41
CA GLU A 95 15.95 6.65 25.77
C GLU A 95 16.66 5.62 26.71
N PRO A 96 16.82 5.84 28.04
CA PRO A 96 16.44 6.98 28.88
C PRO A 96 17.59 7.49 29.79
N HIS A 97 18.14 8.68 29.53
CA HIS A 97 18.77 9.48 30.59
C HIS A 97 17.91 10.68 31.00
N LEU A 98 16.61 10.64 30.66
CA LEU A 98 15.64 11.70 30.97
C LEU A 98 14.54 11.28 31.96
N LEU A 99 14.84 10.36 32.88
CA LEU A 99 14.11 10.25 34.14
C LEU A 99 14.93 10.88 35.27
N ALA A 100 15.23 12.16 35.11
CA ALA A 100 15.59 13.04 36.22
C ALA A 100 14.64 14.24 36.17
N THR A 101 13.86 14.39 37.23
CA THR A 101 12.90 15.46 37.50
C THR A 101 13.44 16.86 37.17
N PRO A 102 12.62 17.78 36.63
CA PRO A 102 13.06 19.16 36.44
C PRO A 102 13.05 19.91 37.79
N PRO A 103 14.14 20.55 38.24
CA PRO A 103 14.03 21.65 39.18
C PRO A 103 13.61 22.92 38.41
N ALA A 104 12.69 23.67 39.02
CA ALA A 104 11.93 24.78 38.45
C ALA A 104 12.71 26.08 38.17
N ALA A 105 13.93 26.02 37.61
CA ALA A 105 14.78 27.21 37.43
C ALA A 105 15.58 27.20 36.11
N ALA A 106 14.89 27.16 34.97
CA ALA A 106 15.52 27.45 33.67
C ALA A 106 14.51 27.97 32.65
N GLN A 107 13.75 29.00 33.03
CA GLN A 107 13.29 29.99 32.06
C GLN A 107 14.44 30.99 31.89
N HIS A 108 14.65 31.50 30.67
CA HIS A 108 15.72 32.41 30.22
C HIS A 108 16.99 31.74 29.64
N ALA A 109 16.90 31.23 28.41
CA ALA A 109 18.01 31.27 27.43
C ALA A 109 17.49 31.03 26.00
N ALA A 110 16.41 31.70 25.61
CA ALA A 110 16.10 31.89 24.21
C ALA A 110 16.73 33.22 23.80
N GLN A 111 17.99 33.21 23.35
CA GLN A 111 18.55 34.27 22.52
C GLN A 111 19.93 33.89 21.95
N ASN A 112 19.99 33.97 20.62
CA ASN A 112 21.16 34.24 19.79
C ASN A 112 22.18 33.12 19.56
N PHE A 113 21.96 32.36 18.49
CA PHE A 113 23.05 32.01 17.57
C PHE A 113 22.59 32.26 16.13
N SER A 114 22.52 33.53 15.78
CA SER A 114 22.41 33.99 14.40
C SER A 114 23.80 34.34 13.93
N GLU A 115 24.44 33.46 13.16
CA GLU A 115 25.42 33.79 12.13
C GLU A 115 25.84 32.49 11.44
N LYS A 116 25.56 32.36 10.14
CA LYS A 116 26.57 32.54 9.09
C LYS A 116 26.00 32.21 7.72
N THR A 117 26.12 33.22 6.87
CA THR A 117 26.15 33.22 5.40
C THR A 117 26.36 31.84 4.75
N LYS A 118 25.51 31.50 3.77
CA LYS A 118 25.87 30.55 2.72
C LYS A 118 25.57 31.13 1.36
N ASP A 119 26.63 31.04 0.58
CA ASP A 119 26.88 31.62 -0.71
C ASP A 119 25.83 31.24 -1.75
N VAL A 120 25.57 32.22 -2.61
CA VAL A 120 24.98 32.02 -3.92
C VAL A 120 25.98 31.19 -4.75
N ASN A 121 25.43 30.22 -5.48
CA ASN A 121 26.08 29.40 -6.51
C ASN A 121 26.47 27.97 -6.09
N SER A 122 25.46 27.10 -6.01
CA SER A 122 25.63 25.71 -6.41
C SER A 122 24.54 25.36 -7.41
N ILE A 123 24.95 25.14 -8.66
CA ILE A 123 24.12 24.61 -9.74
C ILE A 123 23.78 23.17 -9.35
N GLU A 124 22.74 23.01 -8.54
CA GLU A 124 22.14 21.71 -8.29
C GLU A 124 21.37 21.29 -9.53
N LYS A 125 21.92 20.26 -10.20
CA LYS A 125 21.34 19.55 -11.35
C LYS A 125 19.83 19.37 -11.15
N PRO A 126 18.99 19.62 -12.16
CA PRO A 126 17.54 19.56 -12.00
C PRO A 126 17.14 18.19 -11.47
N SER A 127 16.65 18.20 -10.23
CA SER A 127 15.98 17.09 -9.57
C SER A 127 15.09 16.40 -10.59
N LYS A 128 15.29 15.09 -10.75
CA LYS A 128 14.49 14.25 -11.65
C LYS A 128 13.03 14.49 -11.29
N ARG A 129 12.36 15.36 -12.06
CA ARG A 129 10.91 15.60 -12.03
C ARG A 129 10.29 14.22 -11.93
N GLN A 130 9.76 13.89 -10.75
CA GLN A 130 9.04 12.65 -10.54
C GLN A 130 7.93 12.68 -11.60
N LYS A 131 8.10 11.90 -12.67
CA LYS A 131 7.08 11.76 -13.69
C LYS A 131 5.96 11.00 -12.98
N LEU A 132 5.04 11.76 -12.36
CA LEU A 132 3.72 11.25 -12.01
C LEU A 132 3.22 10.51 -13.26
N SER A 133 2.63 9.34 -13.08
CA SER A 133 2.10 8.58 -14.21
C SER A 133 1.17 9.48 -15.03
N SER A 134 1.15 9.31 -16.35
CA SER A 134 0.27 10.09 -17.25
C SER A 134 -1.17 10.16 -16.71
N THR A 135 -1.64 9.12 -16.03
CA THR A 135 -2.94 9.05 -15.34
C THR A 135 -3.12 10.06 -14.20
N LYS A 136 -2.06 10.38 -13.46
CA LYS A 136 -2.12 11.28 -12.29
C LYS A 136 -1.97 12.76 -12.69
N TRP A 137 -1.26 13.06 -13.78
CA TRP A 137 -1.23 14.42 -14.37
C TRP A 137 -2.60 14.85 -14.90
N VAL A 138 -3.35 13.92 -15.48
CA VAL A 138 -4.68 14.17 -16.05
C VAL A 138 -5.71 14.58 -14.98
N TRP A 139 -5.53 14.23 -13.69
CA TRP A 139 -6.46 14.62 -12.62
C TRP A 139 -6.08 15.89 -11.85
N ALA A 140 -4.89 16.45 -12.11
CA ALA A 140 -4.44 17.66 -11.42
C ALA A 140 -4.92 18.94 -12.12
N ASN A 141 -5.18 18.87 -13.43
CA ASN A 141 -5.47 20.04 -14.27
C ASN A 141 -6.81 19.92 -15.04
N GLN A 142 -7.64 18.95 -14.68
CA GLN A 142 -8.96 18.74 -15.29
C GLN A 142 -9.99 18.60 -14.17
N GLU A 143 -11.18 19.18 -14.36
CA GLU A 143 -12.30 18.89 -13.47
C GLU A 143 -12.45 17.37 -13.34
N PRO A 144 -12.62 16.83 -12.12
CA PRO A 144 -12.69 15.39 -11.92
C PRO A 144 -13.70 14.80 -12.90
N PRO A 145 -13.37 13.71 -13.61
CA PRO A 145 -14.30 13.10 -14.56
C PRO A 145 -15.62 12.84 -13.83
N GLU A 146 -16.70 13.41 -14.38
CA GLU A 146 -18.05 13.29 -13.84
C GLU A 146 -18.31 11.82 -13.51
N GLY A 147 -18.66 11.54 -12.27
CA GLY A 147 -18.91 10.16 -11.83
C GLY A 147 -17.84 9.55 -10.92
N LYS A 148 -16.62 10.11 -10.80
CA LYS A 148 -15.56 9.51 -9.96
C LYS A 148 -15.70 9.81 -8.46
N ILE A 149 -16.20 10.99 -8.11
CA ILE A 149 -16.48 11.40 -6.74
C ILE A 149 -17.99 11.25 -6.49
N TRP A 150 -18.38 10.76 -5.31
CA TRP A 150 -19.79 10.66 -4.91
C TRP A 150 -20.21 11.92 -4.18
N THR A 151 -21.14 12.69 -4.76
CA THR A 151 -21.73 13.84 -4.06
C THR A 151 -22.76 13.39 -3.03
N LYS A 152 -23.19 14.33 -2.18
CA LYS A 152 -24.28 14.08 -1.22
C LYS A 152 -25.60 13.84 -1.94
N GLU A 153 -25.90 14.59 -3.01
CA GLU A 153 -27.14 14.39 -3.78
C GLU A 153 -27.14 13.02 -4.49
N GLU A 154 -26.03 12.64 -5.12
CA GLU A 154 -25.89 11.33 -5.76
C GLU A 154 -26.05 10.19 -4.75
N THR A 155 -25.51 10.37 -3.54
CA THR A 155 -25.62 9.39 -2.45
C THR A 155 -27.07 9.30 -1.96
N ALA A 156 -27.78 10.42 -1.82
CA ALA A 156 -29.19 10.44 -1.43
C ALA A 156 -30.07 9.75 -2.47
N ARG A 157 -29.88 10.08 -3.76
CA ARG A 157 -30.58 9.41 -4.87
C ARG A 157 -30.33 7.90 -4.89
N LEU A 158 -29.07 7.47 -4.73
CA LEU A 158 -28.74 6.05 -4.64
C LEU A 158 -29.53 5.33 -3.53
N VAL A 159 -29.67 5.97 -2.36
CA VAL A 159 -30.41 5.41 -1.22
C VAL A 159 -31.90 5.29 -1.52
N GLU A 160 -32.49 6.30 -2.14
CA GLU A 160 -33.91 6.28 -2.53
C GLU A 160 -34.19 5.18 -3.56
N LEU A 161 -33.36 5.07 -4.59
CA LEU A 161 -33.52 4.05 -5.63
C LEU A 161 -33.42 2.64 -5.06
N VAL A 162 -32.47 2.40 -4.14
CA VAL A 162 -32.33 1.08 -3.51
C VAL A 162 -33.52 0.78 -2.57
N LYS A 163 -34.10 1.78 -1.91
CA LYS A 163 -35.31 1.60 -1.08
C LYS A 163 -36.54 1.25 -1.91
N ASN A 164 -36.68 1.84 -3.10
CA ASN A 164 -37.86 1.67 -3.95
C ASN A 164 -37.89 0.33 -4.70
N ILE A 165 -36.75 -0.35 -4.82
CA ILE A 165 -36.67 -1.64 -5.54
C ILE A 165 -36.99 -2.81 -4.59
N LYS A 166 -38.13 -3.46 -4.82
CA LYS A 166 -38.55 -4.66 -4.08
C LYS A 166 -37.75 -5.92 -4.48
N ASN A 167 -37.35 -6.02 -5.76
CA ASN A 167 -36.67 -7.18 -6.31
C ASN A 167 -35.15 -7.03 -6.27
N LYS A 168 -34.48 -7.83 -5.41
CA LYS A 168 -33.02 -7.73 -5.20
C LYS A 168 -32.17 -8.31 -6.35
N LYS A 169 -32.71 -9.25 -7.13
CA LYS A 169 -31.98 -9.91 -8.22
C LYS A 169 -31.85 -8.95 -9.42
N GLY A 170 -30.62 -8.59 -9.78
CA GLY A 170 -30.35 -7.67 -10.89
C GLY A 170 -30.66 -6.19 -10.62
N MET A 171 -30.96 -5.82 -9.36
CA MET A 171 -31.36 -4.46 -9.00
C MET A 171 -30.34 -3.40 -9.43
N TRP A 172 -29.04 -3.73 -9.40
CA TRP A 172 -27.98 -2.79 -9.74
C TRP A 172 -28.01 -2.33 -11.18
N LYS A 173 -28.50 -3.18 -12.11
CA LYS A 173 -28.70 -2.79 -13.51
C LYS A 173 -29.72 -1.66 -13.61
N VAL A 174 -30.87 -1.84 -12.95
CA VAL A 174 -31.95 -0.84 -12.89
C VAL A 174 -31.49 0.44 -12.19
N VAL A 175 -30.82 0.32 -11.05
CA VAL A 175 -30.29 1.47 -10.30
C VAL A 175 -29.30 2.26 -11.14
N SER A 176 -28.38 1.59 -11.85
CA SER A 176 -27.40 2.28 -12.70
C SER A 176 -28.07 3.01 -13.87
N SER A 177 -29.08 2.39 -14.49
CA SER A 177 -29.85 3.01 -15.57
C SER A 177 -30.61 4.25 -15.09
N GLN A 178 -31.12 4.24 -13.85
CA GLN A 178 -31.81 5.38 -13.26
C GLN A 178 -30.85 6.48 -12.77
N MET A 179 -29.61 6.13 -12.41
CA MET A 179 -28.58 7.08 -12.02
C MET A 179 -27.94 7.80 -13.22
N GLY A 180 -27.87 7.15 -14.39
CA GLY A 180 -27.33 7.70 -15.64
C GLY A 180 -25.80 7.87 -15.66
N ASN A 181 -25.24 8.43 -14.60
CA ASN A 181 -23.84 8.84 -14.51
C ASN A 181 -22.94 7.85 -13.75
N LYS A 182 -23.52 6.74 -13.25
CA LYS A 182 -22.81 5.73 -12.45
C LYS A 182 -23.07 4.32 -12.99
N THR A 183 -22.04 3.51 -13.04
CA THR A 183 -22.11 2.10 -13.43
C THR A 183 -22.64 1.21 -12.29
N GLN A 184 -23.13 0.01 -12.64
CA GLN A 184 -23.64 -0.97 -11.68
C GLN A 184 -22.65 -1.29 -10.56
N GLN A 185 -21.38 -1.49 -10.90
CA GLN A 185 -20.33 -1.81 -9.94
C GLN A 185 -20.06 -0.64 -8.98
N GLN A 186 -20.11 0.60 -9.48
CA GLN A 186 -19.97 1.80 -8.65
C GLN A 186 -21.13 1.93 -7.66
N CYS A 187 -22.37 1.74 -8.11
CA CYS A 187 -23.56 1.79 -7.25
C CYS A 187 -23.50 0.73 -6.14
N MET A 188 -23.16 -0.51 -6.50
CA MET A 188 -23.01 -1.61 -5.54
C MET A 188 -21.92 -1.32 -4.51
N SER A 189 -20.70 -1.00 -4.98
CA SER A 189 -19.56 -0.73 -4.10
C SER A 189 -19.84 0.44 -3.14
N ARG A 190 -20.52 1.47 -3.64
CA ARG A 190 -20.91 2.62 -2.81
C ARG A 190 -21.95 2.25 -1.77
N TRP A 191 -22.94 1.44 -2.12
CA TRP A 191 -23.95 0.97 -1.19
C TRP A 191 -23.38 0.12 -0.06
N ASP A 192 -22.43 -0.77 -0.39
CA ASP A 192 -21.73 -1.58 0.62
C ASP A 192 -20.90 -0.69 1.55
N TYR A 193 -20.23 0.33 1.00
CA TYR A 193 -19.56 1.34 1.82
C TYR A 193 -20.54 2.07 2.75
N ILE A 194 -21.70 2.52 2.26
CA ILE A 194 -22.72 3.20 3.09
C ILE A 194 -23.22 2.29 4.19
N LYS A 195 -23.56 1.03 3.88
CA LYS A 195 -24.00 0.04 4.88
C LYS A 195 -22.95 -0.16 5.96
N ASN A 196 -21.71 -0.43 5.57
CA ASN A 196 -20.63 -0.69 6.54
C ASN A 196 -20.35 0.53 7.40
N ASN A 197 -20.33 1.74 6.83
CA ASN A 197 -20.11 2.97 7.59
C ASN A 197 -21.32 3.33 8.47
N TYR A 198 -22.55 3.10 8.00
CA TYR A 198 -23.76 3.29 8.79
C TYR A 198 -23.81 2.34 9.99
N MET A 199 -23.43 1.07 9.81
CA MET A 199 -23.31 0.10 10.90
C MET A 199 -22.24 0.53 11.92
N ILE A 200 -21.12 1.08 11.47
CA ILE A 200 -20.08 1.63 12.35
C ILE A 200 -20.62 2.84 13.14
N LEU A 201 -21.37 3.75 12.50
CA LEU A 201 -21.96 4.91 13.16
C LEU A 201 -23.06 4.54 14.17
N GLN A 202 -23.88 3.53 13.88
CA GLN A 202 -24.89 3.02 14.82
C GLN A 202 -24.25 2.32 16.03
N LYS A 203 -23.17 1.56 15.81
CA LYS A 203 -22.40 0.94 16.90
C LYS A 203 -21.77 1.98 17.82
N LYS A 204 -21.24 3.09 17.26
CA LYS A 204 -20.72 4.23 18.05
C LYS A 204 -21.80 4.95 18.86
N ARG A 205 -23.02 5.09 18.33
CA ARG A 205 -24.17 5.65 19.07
C ARG A 205 -24.64 4.76 20.20
N SER A 206 -24.60 3.44 20.01
CA SER A 206 -25.01 2.46 21.03
C SER A 206 -24.02 2.34 22.20
N ILE A 207 -22.74 2.68 21.98
CA ILE A 207 -21.68 2.66 23.00
C ILE A 207 -21.61 3.99 23.78
N GLY A 208 -22.27 5.05 23.30
CA GLY A 208 -22.22 6.40 23.86
C GLY A 208 -23.33 6.77 24.85
N PHE A 209 -24.00 5.79 25.48
CA PHE A 209 -25.07 6.03 26.47
C PHE A 209 -24.86 5.21 27.75
N PHE A 210 -23.68 5.34 28.36
CA PHE A 210 -23.46 5.05 29.78
C PHE A 210 -22.41 6.04 30.31
N ARG A 211 -22.86 7.25 30.60
CA ARG A 211 -22.24 8.12 31.59
C ARG A 211 -23.39 8.84 32.31
N ILE A 212 -23.80 8.21 33.41
CA ILE A 212 -24.53 8.83 34.52
C ILE A 212 -23.58 9.86 35.15
#